data_AF-A0A0F4KR17-F1
#
_entry.id   AF-A0A0F4KR17-F1
#
_cell.length_a   1.000
_cell.length_b   1.000
_cell.length_c   1.000
_cell.angle_alpha   90.00
_cell.angle_beta   90.00
_cell.angle_gamma   90.00
#
_symmetry.space_group_name_H-M   'P 1'
#
loop_
_entity.id
_entity.type
_entity.pdbx_description
1 polymer ?
#
loop_
_entity_poly.entity_id
_entity_poly.type
_entity_poly.pdbx_seq_one_letter_code
_entity_poly.pdbx_strand_id
1 'polypeptide(L)'
;MNLNQFFRIFYKEFGQGSSLPDYFIELVGTFIREPVTHKERVLDQVDKFNPLNDEQLVKRSTISSWLNRNGGKVRNMGRAVAERIYALRDTDKFQQYFENNASIEQCRSVLKQLRNFHFSADEDDCFKISSHIFEKIIEFRTKKKNDVNPEDIELTSFVQDTDIFFLREVGNRCPLCHKLLIKKKNGKNVPQYRITSIFPYWLDQDILGSFEIIKKAPKELDADDNKISLCLNCANSYEKAPEIDEYSKLLKIKKEAINRFDLENQLIGINLEHEVAQVVEKIANLHQQSTDDIDLVMNPVSVKEKLPQNYLLQREITNQVQYYYNIINREFINLSRTDGIEFDEVCEEVRFAFIKVKKFKETKEEQFEAMVDWMQQTLGFYDDRRLACKCVTSFFVQNCEVFEQNAIA
;
A
#
# COMPACT_ATOMS: atom_id res chain seq x y z
N MET A 1 -4.50 -27.80 15.86
CA MET A 1 -4.25 -27.55 17.30
C MET A 1 -5.57 -27.35 18.03
N ASN A 2 -5.81 -28.07 19.12
CA ASN A 2 -6.99 -27.91 19.97
C ASN A 2 -6.71 -27.07 21.23
N LEU A 3 -7.78 -26.79 22.00
CA LEU A 3 -7.73 -26.02 23.25
C LEU A 3 -6.69 -26.54 24.24
N ASN A 4 -6.66 -27.85 24.50
CA ASN A 4 -5.72 -28.42 25.48
C ASN A 4 -4.27 -28.29 25.00
N GLN A 5 -4.01 -28.47 23.69
CA GLN A 5 -2.68 -28.28 23.12
C GLN A 5 -2.21 -26.82 23.26
N PHE A 6 -3.05 -25.85 22.88
CA PHE A 6 -2.75 -24.42 23.03
C PHE A 6 -2.50 -24.05 24.50
N PHE A 7 -3.42 -24.46 25.38
CA PHE A 7 -3.33 -24.19 26.81
C PHE A 7 -2.03 -24.72 27.43
N ARG A 8 -1.57 -25.92 27.03
CA ARG A 8 -0.33 -26.49 27.57
C ARG A 8 0.91 -25.68 27.21
N ILE A 9 0.93 -25.04 26.05
CA ILE A 9 2.02 -24.16 25.65
C ILE A 9 2.12 -23.02 26.65
N PHE A 10 1.00 -22.35 26.93
CA PHE A 10 0.93 -21.21 27.83
C PHE A 10 1.11 -21.59 29.31
N TYR A 11 0.44 -22.66 29.77
CA TYR A 11 0.55 -23.13 31.16
C TYR A 11 2.00 -23.50 31.52
N LYS A 12 2.74 -24.09 30.57
CA LYS A 12 4.14 -24.47 30.81
C LYS A 12 5.02 -23.25 31.09
N GLU A 13 4.80 -22.15 30.38
CA GLU A 13 5.65 -20.96 30.42
C GLU A 13 5.20 -19.92 31.46
N PHE A 14 3.90 -19.85 31.73
CA PHE A 14 3.30 -18.77 32.53
C PHE A 14 2.46 -19.27 33.71
N GLY A 15 2.06 -20.54 33.73
CA GLY A 15 1.14 -21.09 34.73
C GLY A 15 1.82 -21.85 35.89
N GLN A 16 3.15 -21.85 35.96
CA GLN A 16 3.93 -22.56 36.99
C GLN A 16 3.74 -21.89 38.36
N GLY A 17 2.68 -22.27 39.07
CA GLY A 17 2.30 -21.69 40.36
C GLY A 17 0.80 -21.74 40.63
N SER A 18 -0.01 -21.85 39.56
CA SER A 18 -1.46 -21.95 39.62
C SER A 18 -1.94 -23.36 39.32
N SER A 19 -3.11 -23.73 39.85
CA SER A 19 -3.77 -24.96 39.42
C SER A 19 -4.20 -24.84 37.95
N LEU A 20 -4.40 -25.97 37.26
CA LEU A 20 -4.85 -25.96 35.85
C LEU A 20 -6.11 -25.12 35.62
N PRO A 21 -7.21 -25.30 36.40
CA PRO A 21 -8.40 -24.48 36.21
C PRO A 21 -8.16 -23.00 36.53
N ASP A 22 -7.36 -22.70 37.56
CA ASP A 22 -7.12 -21.30 37.97
C ASP A 22 -6.32 -20.55 36.89
N TYR A 23 -5.24 -21.13 36.38
CA TYR A 23 -4.50 -20.51 35.28
C TYR A 23 -5.35 -20.39 34.01
N PHE A 24 -6.25 -21.34 33.73
CA PHE A 24 -7.13 -21.21 32.57
C PHE A 24 -8.13 -20.07 32.72
N ILE A 25 -8.65 -19.85 33.93
CA ILE A 25 -9.48 -18.69 34.26
C ILE A 25 -8.71 -17.39 34.05
N GLU A 26 -7.47 -17.31 34.55
CA GLU A 26 -6.57 -16.16 34.37
C GLU A 26 -6.31 -15.91 32.87
N LEU A 27 -5.95 -16.94 32.11
CA LEU A 27 -5.71 -16.85 30.67
C LEU A 27 -6.94 -16.33 29.93
N VAL A 28 -8.15 -16.80 30.25
CA VAL A 28 -9.39 -16.26 29.68
C VAL A 28 -9.62 -14.81 30.12
N GLY A 29 -9.26 -14.44 31.35
CA GLY A 29 -9.29 -13.07 31.84
C GLY A 29 -8.47 -12.09 31.01
N THR A 30 -7.32 -12.54 30.48
CA THR A 30 -6.50 -11.74 29.54
C THR A 30 -7.14 -11.58 28.16
N PHE A 31 -8.09 -12.46 27.82
CA PHE A 31 -8.74 -12.51 26.51
C PHE A 31 -10.12 -11.88 26.49
N ILE A 32 -10.68 -11.47 27.62
CA ILE A 32 -12.00 -10.82 27.67
C ILE A 32 -11.84 -9.31 27.89
N ARG A 33 -12.60 -8.50 27.14
CA ARG A 33 -12.65 -7.04 27.26
C ARG A 33 -13.06 -6.60 28.67
N GLU A 34 -12.86 -5.33 28.98
CA GLU A 34 -13.39 -4.71 30.20
C GLU A 34 -14.93 -4.55 30.17
N PRO A 35 -15.60 -4.48 31.34
CA PRO A 35 -17.04 -4.29 31.43
C PRO A 35 -17.47 -2.88 30.99
N VAL A 36 -18.35 -2.79 30.00
CA VAL A 36 -18.77 -1.49 29.41
C VAL A 36 -20.13 -1.03 29.92
N THR A 37 -21.04 -1.96 30.27
CA THR A 37 -22.38 -1.62 30.75
C THR A 37 -22.47 -1.63 32.29
N HIS A 38 -23.48 -0.96 32.85
CA HIS A 38 -23.76 -1.02 34.29
C HIS A 38 -23.97 -2.47 34.77
N LYS A 39 -24.70 -3.29 33.99
CA LYS A 39 -24.94 -4.70 34.34
C LYS A 39 -23.64 -5.49 34.38
N GLU A 40 -22.75 -5.27 33.43
CA GLU A 40 -21.44 -5.91 33.38
C GLU A 40 -20.55 -5.47 34.53
N ARG A 41 -20.52 -4.18 34.87
CA ARG A 41 -19.79 -3.67 36.03
C ARG A 41 -20.27 -4.27 37.35
N VAL A 42 -21.57 -4.48 37.50
CA VAL A 42 -22.14 -5.18 38.68
C VAL A 42 -21.70 -6.64 38.73
N LEU A 43 -21.63 -7.33 37.59
CA LEU A 43 -21.12 -8.71 37.52
C LEU A 43 -19.63 -8.77 37.83
N ASP A 44 -18.86 -7.79 37.38
CA ASP A 44 -17.42 -7.69 37.60
C ASP A 44 -17.08 -7.47 39.08
N GLN A 45 -17.87 -6.64 39.79
CA GLN A 45 -17.74 -6.43 41.24
C GLN A 45 -17.90 -7.70 42.08
N VAL A 46 -18.60 -8.71 41.56
CA VAL A 46 -18.78 -10.02 42.21
C VAL A 46 -17.97 -11.12 41.54
N ASP A 47 -16.99 -10.75 40.73
CA ASP A 47 -16.10 -11.64 39.96
C ASP A 47 -16.85 -12.64 39.06
N LYS A 48 -18.02 -12.27 38.53
CA LYS A 48 -18.84 -13.10 37.63
C LYS A 48 -18.87 -12.60 36.19
N PHE A 49 -18.12 -11.54 35.88
CA PHE A 49 -18.05 -11.03 34.52
C PHE A 49 -17.24 -11.98 33.61
N ASN A 50 -16.15 -12.56 34.13
CA ASN A 50 -15.52 -13.72 33.49
C ASN A 50 -16.46 -14.94 33.60
N PRO A 51 -16.94 -15.52 32.49
CA PRO A 51 -17.88 -16.64 32.53
C PRO A 51 -17.34 -17.87 33.27
N LEU A 52 -16.03 -18.01 33.40
CA LEU A 52 -15.43 -19.15 34.10
C LEU A 52 -15.45 -19.04 35.63
N ASN A 53 -15.75 -17.86 36.18
CA ASN A 53 -15.89 -17.64 37.62
C ASN A 53 -17.32 -17.85 38.13
N ASP A 54 -18.32 -17.96 37.24
CA ASP A 54 -19.68 -18.30 37.63
C ASP A 54 -19.84 -19.81 37.83
N GLU A 55 -19.78 -20.26 39.10
CA GLU A 55 -19.92 -21.68 39.45
C GLU A 55 -21.28 -22.29 39.05
N GLN A 56 -22.32 -21.46 38.85
CA GLN A 56 -23.61 -21.93 38.34
C GLN A 56 -23.52 -22.27 36.84
N LEU A 57 -22.63 -21.59 36.11
CA LEU A 57 -22.38 -21.82 34.69
C LEU A 57 -21.37 -22.96 34.46
N VAL A 58 -20.26 -22.97 35.19
CA VAL A 58 -19.22 -24.01 35.07
C VAL A 58 -18.48 -24.23 36.39
N LYS A 59 -18.36 -25.51 36.80
CA LYS A 59 -17.56 -25.90 37.97
C LYS A 59 -16.08 -26.03 37.61
N ARG A 60 -15.17 -25.71 38.54
CA ARG A 60 -13.71 -25.90 38.36
C ARG A 60 -13.31 -27.34 37.99
N SER A 61 -14.03 -28.35 38.48
CA SER A 61 -13.82 -29.75 38.10
C SER A 61 -14.15 -30.01 36.62
N THR A 62 -15.15 -29.31 36.07
CA THR A 62 -15.47 -29.35 34.64
C THR A 62 -14.38 -28.69 33.81
N ILE A 63 -13.85 -27.53 34.24
CA ILE A 63 -12.71 -26.88 33.59
C ILE A 63 -11.51 -27.83 33.56
N SER A 64 -11.21 -28.48 34.68
CA SER A 64 -10.14 -29.49 34.78
C SER A 64 -10.35 -30.65 33.80
N SER A 65 -11.60 -31.03 33.49
CA SER A 65 -11.87 -32.08 32.49
C SER A 65 -11.56 -31.65 31.05
N TRP A 66 -11.40 -30.35 30.78
CA TRP A 66 -11.00 -29.78 29.49
C TRP A 66 -9.49 -29.67 29.32
N LEU A 67 -8.72 -29.93 30.38
CA LEU A 67 -7.29 -29.66 30.45
C LEU A 67 -6.57 -30.89 31.02
N ASN A 68 -5.68 -31.52 30.25
CA ASN A 68 -4.97 -32.74 30.67
C ASN A 68 -3.46 -32.54 30.60
N ARG A 69 -2.76 -32.92 31.68
CA ARG A 69 -1.28 -32.94 31.77
C ARG A 69 -0.64 -34.04 30.91
N ASN A 70 -1.31 -35.18 30.74
CA ASN A 70 -0.73 -36.41 30.18
C ASN A 70 -1.26 -36.78 28.77
N GLY A 71 -2.00 -35.91 28.10
CA GLY A 71 -2.38 -36.09 26.68
C GLY A 71 -3.44 -37.16 26.38
N GLY A 72 -4.12 -37.72 27.38
CA GLY A 72 -5.27 -38.62 27.19
C GLY A 72 -6.52 -37.89 26.66
N LYS A 73 -7.55 -38.62 26.22
CA LYS A 73 -8.82 -38.05 25.69
C LYS A 73 -9.40 -37.01 26.65
N VAL A 74 -9.56 -35.78 26.16
CA VAL A 74 -10.02 -34.64 26.93
C VAL A 74 -11.47 -34.32 26.56
N ARG A 75 -12.29 -33.91 27.53
CA ARG A 75 -13.63 -33.38 27.22
C ARG A 75 -13.48 -32.00 26.57
N ASN A 76 -14.38 -31.69 25.66
CA ASN A 76 -14.39 -30.38 25.03
C ASN A 76 -15.10 -29.34 25.91
N MET A 77 -14.69 -28.08 25.80
CA MET A 77 -15.42 -26.96 26.41
C MET A 77 -16.88 -26.97 25.98
N GLY A 78 -17.78 -26.71 26.93
CA GLY A 78 -19.21 -26.61 26.66
C GLY A 78 -19.54 -25.43 25.74
N ARG A 79 -20.42 -25.65 24.75
CA ARG A 79 -20.81 -24.64 23.76
C ARG A 79 -21.27 -23.32 24.39
N ALA A 80 -22.14 -23.37 25.40
CA ALA A 80 -22.69 -22.18 26.05
C ALA A 80 -21.60 -21.35 26.78
N VAL A 81 -20.55 -22.00 27.29
CA VAL A 81 -19.41 -21.31 27.90
C VAL A 81 -18.56 -20.64 26.82
N ALA A 82 -18.28 -21.37 25.72
CA ALA A 82 -17.53 -20.83 24.59
C ALA A 82 -18.22 -19.61 23.96
N GLU A 83 -19.55 -19.66 23.78
CA GLU A 83 -20.33 -18.53 23.23
C GLU A 83 -20.21 -17.27 24.09
N ARG A 84 -20.22 -17.41 25.43
CA ARG A 84 -20.05 -16.29 26.36
C ARG A 84 -18.63 -15.72 26.33
N ILE A 85 -17.61 -16.57 26.34
CA ILE A 85 -16.21 -16.14 26.21
C ILE A 85 -16.00 -15.42 24.87
N TYR A 86 -16.49 -16.00 23.78
CA TYR A 86 -16.35 -15.42 22.43
C TYR A 86 -17.04 -14.05 22.29
N ALA A 87 -18.20 -13.87 22.92
CA ALA A 87 -18.91 -12.59 22.93
C ALA A 87 -18.17 -11.48 23.67
N LEU A 88 -17.30 -11.84 24.62
CA LEU A 88 -16.50 -10.91 25.42
C LEU A 88 -15.06 -10.78 24.91
N ARG A 89 -14.68 -11.46 23.84
CA ARG A 89 -13.29 -11.55 23.39
C ARG A 89 -12.65 -10.19 23.08
N ASP A 90 -11.36 -10.09 23.36
CA ASP A 90 -10.48 -8.96 23.08
C ASP A 90 -9.08 -9.53 22.77
N THR A 91 -8.75 -9.62 21.49
CA THR A 91 -7.48 -10.16 21.01
C THR A 91 -6.31 -9.23 21.31
N ASP A 92 -6.57 -7.93 21.37
CA ASP A 92 -5.55 -6.90 21.58
C ASP A 92 -5.16 -6.85 23.05
N LYS A 93 -6.13 -6.96 23.97
CA LYS A 93 -5.85 -7.10 25.41
C LYS A 93 -5.00 -8.34 25.70
N PHE A 94 -5.31 -9.48 25.07
CA PHE A 94 -4.50 -10.69 25.21
C PHE A 94 -3.07 -10.45 24.73
N GLN A 95 -2.93 -9.89 23.53
CA GLN A 95 -1.62 -9.61 22.95
C GLN A 95 -0.80 -8.68 23.86
N GLN A 96 -1.36 -7.54 24.25
CA GLN A 96 -0.71 -6.55 25.10
C GLN A 96 -0.32 -7.11 26.47
N TYR A 97 -1.17 -7.95 27.07
CA TYR A 97 -0.86 -8.59 28.34
C TYR A 97 0.45 -9.40 28.24
N PHE A 98 0.58 -10.26 27.23
CA PHE A 98 1.79 -11.07 27.10
C PHE A 98 3.00 -10.28 26.61
N GLU A 99 2.82 -9.29 25.73
CA GLU A 99 3.92 -8.41 25.30
C GLU A 99 4.51 -7.62 26.48
N ASN A 100 3.69 -7.22 27.44
CA ASN A 100 4.13 -6.44 28.60
C ASN A 100 4.71 -7.32 29.74
N ASN A 101 4.32 -8.59 29.83
CA ASN A 101 4.65 -9.44 30.98
C ASN A 101 5.57 -10.62 30.65
N ALA A 102 5.68 -11.04 29.39
CA ALA A 102 6.51 -12.18 29.00
C ALA A 102 7.96 -11.76 28.76
N SER A 103 8.90 -12.59 29.24
CA SER A 103 10.30 -12.49 28.85
C SER A 103 10.52 -12.93 27.39
N ILE A 104 11.63 -12.49 26.80
CA ILE A 104 12.06 -12.91 25.46
C ILE A 104 12.23 -14.44 25.39
N GLU A 105 12.70 -15.08 26.46
CA GLU A 105 12.86 -16.53 26.52
C GLU A 105 11.52 -17.27 26.48
N GLN A 106 10.52 -16.78 27.20
CA GLN A 106 9.15 -17.32 27.16
C GLN A 106 8.54 -17.14 25.77
N CYS A 107 8.69 -15.97 25.14
CA CYS A 107 8.25 -15.71 23.76
C CYS A 107 8.88 -16.73 22.79
N ARG A 108 10.20 -16.93 22.84
CA ARG A 108 10.91 -17.93 22.02
C ARG A 108 10.44 -19.36 22.28
N SER A 109 10.12 -19.71 23.53
CA SER A 109 9.58 -21.02 23.88
C SER A 109 8.19 -21.24 23.27
N VAL A 110 7.30 -20.25 23.36
CA VAL A 110 5.97 -20.27 22.72
C VAL A 110 6.11 -20.44 21.21
N LEU A 111 6.95 -19.62 20.55
CA LEU A 111 7.22 -19.71 19.11
C LEU A 111 7.69 -21.11 18.68
N LYS A 112 8.62 -21.69 19.43
CA LYS A 112 9.12 -23.04 19.16
C LYS A 112 7.99 -24.07 19.22
N GLN A 113 7.08 -23.95 20.19
CA GLN A 113 5.95 -24.87 20.31
C GLN A 113 4.89 -24.64 19.23
N LEU A 114 4.59 -23.40 18.85
CA LEU A 114 3.66 -23.07 17.76
C LEU A 114 4.15 -23.62 16.41
N ARG A 115 5.46 -23.56 16.15
CA ARG A 115 6.08 -24.13 14.93
C ARG A 115 5.87 -25.64 14.80
N ASN A 116 5.79 -26.38 15.92
CA ASN A 116 5.49 -27.82 15.90
C ASN A 116 4.07 -28.11 15.39
N PHE A 117 3.18 -27.13 15.41
CA PHE A 117 1.82 -27.20 14.85
C PHE A 117 1.70 -26.47 13.50
N HIS A 118 2.84 -26.13 12.88
CA HIS A 118 2.92 -25.47 11.57
C HIS A 118 2.38 -24.03 11.52
N PHE A 119 2.21 -23.37 12.66
CA PHE A 119 1.89 -21.94 12.68
C PHE A 119 3.16 -21.13 12.39
N SER A 120 3.06 -20.20 11.43
CA SER A 120 4.16 -19.29 11.06
C SER A 120 4.10 -18.04 11.93
N ALA A 121 5.04 -17.92 12.87
CA ALA A 121 5.20 -16.74 13.74
C ALA A 121 6.68 -16.41 13.97
N ASP A 122 6.97 -15.15 14.26
CA ASP A 122 8.26 -14.60 14.71
C ASP A 122 8.12 -13.79 16.00
N GLU A 123 9.21 -13.18 16.47
CA GLU A 123 9.23 -12.49 17.77
C GLU A 123 8.31 -11.26 17.80
N ASP A 124 8.01 -10.65 16.65
CA ASP A 124 7.18 -9.46 16.55
C ASP A 124 5.68 -9.80 16.55
N ASP A 125 5.29 -11.01 16.13
CA ASP A 125 3.89 -11.43 16.01
C ASP A 125 3.50 -12.65 16.86
N CYS A 126 4.39 -13.15 17.72
CA CYS A 126 4.18 -14.33 18.57
C CYS A 126 2.83 -14.30 19.32
N PHE A 127 2.58 -13.23 20.08
CA PHE A 127 1.38 -13.12 20.91
C PHE A 127 0.15 -12.67 20.13
N LYS A 128 0.33 -11.96 19.01
CA LYS A 128 -0.73 -11.69 18.04
C LYS A 128 -1.26 -12.99 17.41
N ILE A 129 -0.37 -13.85 16.93
CA ILE A 129 -0.76 -15.14 16.36
C ILE A 129 -1.36 -16.03 17.44
N SER A 130 -0.81 -16.01 18.65
CA SER A 130 -1.38 -16.74 19.78
C SER A 130 -2.82 -16.28 20.11
N SER A 131 -3.10 -14.97 20.09
CA SER A 131 -4.43 -14.43 20.36
C SER A 131 -5.44 -14.88 19.30
N HIS A 132 -5.07 -14.83 18.02
CA HIS A 132 -5.93 -15.30 16.93
C HIS A 132 -6.17 -16.82 16.97
N ILE A 133 -5.16 -17.61 17.34
CA ILE A 133 -5.37 -19.04 17.56
C ILE A 133 -6.36 -19.26 18.70
N PHE A 134 -6.19 -18.56 19.82
CA PHE A 134 -7.10 -18.71 20.95
C PHE A 134 -8.52 -18.30 20.57
N GLU A 135 -8.70 -17.18 19.87
CA GLU A 135 -9.97 -16.74 19.30
C GLU A 135 -10.60 -17.83 18.45
N LYS A 136 -9.88 -18.36 17.46
CA LYS A 136 -10.39 -19.41 16.57
C LYS A 136 -10.72 -20.70 17.30
N ILE A 137 -9.95 -21.07 18.33
CA ILE A 137 -10.26 -22.22 19.17
C ILE A 137 -11.62 -22.01 19.84
N ILE A 138 -11.85 -20.86 20.47
CA ILE A 138 -13.12 -20.55 21.14
C ILE A 138 -14.27 -20.47 20.12
N GLU A 139 -14.08 -19.80 18.98
CA GLU A 139 -15.04 -19.71 17.88
C GLU A 139 -15.48 -21.11 17.43
N PHE A 140 -14.52 -21.99 17.19
CA PHE A 140 -14.79 -23.35 16.72
C PHE A 140 -15.60 -24.15 17.72
N ARG A 141 -15.43 -23.92 19.03
CA ARG A 141 -16.27 -24.54 20.07
C ARG A 141 -17.72 -24.09 20.01
N THR A 142 -18.00 -22.86 19.61
CA THR A 142 -19.39 -22.42 19.37
C THR A 142 -20.04 -23.23 18.23
N LYS A 143 -19.23 -23.67 17.26
CA LYS A 143 -19.62 -24.44 16.06
C LYS A 143 -19.42 -25.95 16.19
N LYS A 144 -19.10 -26.48 17.38
CA LYS A 144 -18.76 -27.90 17.65
C LYS A 144 -17.56 -28.43 16.83
N LYS A 145 -16.69 -27.55 16.34
CA LYS A 145 -15.37 -27.87 15.79
C LYS A 145 -14.32 -27.81 16.90
N ASN A 146 -13.22 -28.55 16.76
CA ASN A 146 -12.29 -28.76 17.88
C ASN A 146 -10.85 -28.32 17.60
N ASP A 147 -10.41 -28.45 16.36
CA ASP A 147 -9.01 -28.25 15.96
C ASP A 147 -8.92 -27.06 15.01
N VAL A 148 -7.94 -26.19 15.27
CA VAL A 148 -7.57 -25.03 14.47
C VAL A 148 -6.28 -25.34 13.72
N ASN A 149 -6.28 -25.15 12.42
CA ASN A 149 -5.12 -25.30 11.55
C ASN A 149 -4.57 -23.92 11.17
N PRO A 150 -3.33 -23.83 10.63
CA PRO A 150 -2.77 -22.56 10.17
C PRO A 150 -3.70 -21.79 9.23
N GLU A 151 -4.36 -22.47 8.29
CA GLU A 151 -5.31 -21.87 7.34
C GLU A 151 -6.54 -21.23 8.02
N ASP A 152 -6.92 -21.69 9.21
CA ASP A 152 -8.07 -21.16 9.94
C ASP A 152 -7.75 -19.82 10.63
N ILE A 153 -6.46 -19.55 10.88
CA ILE A 153 -5.96 -18.30 11.47
C ILE A 153 -5.20 -17.45 10.46
N GLU A 154 -4.95 -17.95 9.25
CA GLU A 154 -4.44 -17.15 8.15
C GLU A 154 -5.46 -16.00 8.02
N LEU A 155 -5.08 -14.83 8.53
CA LEU A 155 -5.88 -13.62 8.49
C LEU A 155 -6.30 -13.44 7.04
N THR A 156 -7.56 -13.76 6.75
CA THR A 156 -8.14 -13.76 5.42
C THR A 156 -8.18 -12.34 4.89
N SER A 157 -7.08 -11.88 4.31
CA SER A 157 -6.93 -11.61 2.88
C SER A 157 -5.60 -10.90 2.68
N PHE A 158 -4.85 -11.48 1.75
CA PHE A 158 -3.72 -10.89 1.08
C PHE A 158 -4.18 -9.58 0.43
N VAL A 159 -3.92 -8.43 1.07
CA VAL A 159 -4.30 -7.08 0.56
C VAL A 159 -5.82 -6.91 0.47
N GLN A 160 -6.43 -6.00 1.24
CA GLN A 160 -7.84 -5.69 1.01
C GLN A 160 -8.00 -5.09 -0.39
N ASP A 161 -9.10 -5.33 -1.11
CA ASP A 161 -9.29 -4.79 -2.47
C ASP A 161 -9.10 -3.26 -2.51
N THR A 162 -9.46 -2.58 -1.42
CA THR A 162 -9.25 -1.15 -1.21
C THR A 162 -7.78 -0.75 -1.03
N ASP A 163 -6.93 -1.64 -0.53
CA ASP A 163 -5.51 -1.36 -0.31
C ASP A 163 -4.72 -1.27 -1.62
N ILE A 164 -5.22 -1.89 -2.69
CA ILE A 164 -4.58 -1.90 -4.02
C ILE A 164 -4.34 -0.46 -4.51
N PHE A 165 -5.29 0.45 -4.26
CA PHE A 165 -5.17 1.84 -4.64
C PHE A 165 -3.99 2.50 -3.92
N PHE A 166 -3.93 2.40 -2.59
CA PHE A 166 -2.85 2.98 -1.79
C PHE A 166 -1.48 2.35 -2.09
N LEU A 167 -1.44 1.05 -2.39
CA LEU A 167 -0.21 0.36 -2.78
C LEU A 167 0.29 0.81 -4.16
N ARG A 168 -0.63 1.08 -5.10
CA ARG A 168 -0.31 1.61 -6.43
C ARG A 168 0.24 3.04 -6.33
N GLU A 169 -0.35 3.90 -5.50
CA GLU A 169 0.10 5.28 -5.29
C GLU A 169 1.59 5.35 -4.91
N VAL A 170 2.06 4.41 -4.08
CA VAL A 170 3.45 4.36 -3.59
C VAL A 170 4.33 3.34 -4.33
N GLY A 171 3.82 2.70 -5.38
CA GLY A 171 4.55 1.71 -6.18
C GLY A 171 5.06 0.50 -5.38
N ASN A 172 4.26 0.00 -4.42
CA ASN A 172 4.61 -1.12 -3.52
C ASN A 172 5.93 -0.91 -2.73
N ARG A 173 6.32 0.35 -2.50
CA ARG A 173 7.50 0.72 -1.69
C ARG A 173 7.11 1.73 -0.64
N CYS A 174 7.64 1.57 0.56
CA CYS A 174 7.42 2.52 1.63
C CYS A 174 7.96 3.91 1.22
N PRO A 175 7.14 4.98 1.25
CA PRO A 175 7.55 6.36 1.00
C PRO A 175 8.73 6.86 1.83
N LEU A 176 8.85 6.38 3.07
CA LEU A 176 9.84 6.86 4.04
C LEU A 176 11.17 6.10 3.94
N CYS A 177 11.14 4.78 3.81
CA CYS A 177 12.34 3.93 3.85
C CYS A 177 12.56 3.03 2.61
N HIS A 178 11.70 3.12 1.59
CA HIS A 178 11.79 2.40 0.31
C HIS A 178 11.74 0.87 0.35
N LYS A 179 11.51 0.28 1.54
CA LYS A 179 11.29 -1.17 1.71
C LYS A 179 10.02 -1.61 0.98
N LEU A 180 10.05 -2.82 0.42
CA LEU A 180 8.88 -3.43 -0.21
C LEU A 180 7.75 -3.62 0.81
N LEU A 181 6.54 -3.21 0.41
CA LEU A 181 5.32 -3.33 1.21
C LEU A 181 4.71 -4.71 1.10
N ILE A 182 4.89 -5.39 -0.03
CA ILE A 182 4.59 -6.81 -0.23
C ILE A 182 5.90 -7.55 -0.47
N LYS A 183 6.22 -8.53 0.38
CA LYS A 183 7.43 -9.36 0.28
C LYS A 183 7.10 -10.78 -0.13
N LYS A 184 7.95 -11.43 -0.92
CA LYS A 184 7.81 -12.86 -1.21
C LYS A 184 8.55 -13.69 -0.17
N LYS A 185 7.85 -14.58 0.53
CA LYS A 185 8.40 -15.51 1.53
C LYS A 185 7.87 -16.92 1.23
N ASN A 186 8.76 -17.88 0.99
CA ASN A 186 8.42 -19.26 0.64
C ASN A 186 7.42 -19.37 -0.54
N GLY A 187 7.60 -18.54 -1.57
CA GLY A 187 6.70 -18.52 -2.74
C GLY A 187 5.38 -17.77 -2.52
N LYS A 188 4.99 -17.48 -1.28
CA LYS A 188 3.80 -16.69 -0.94
C LYS A 188 4.14 -15.21 -0.85
N ASN A 189 3.23 -14.35 -1.30
CA ASN A 189 3.34 -12.91 -1.09
C ASN A 189 2.77 -12.57 0.30
N VAL A 190 3.52 -11.79 1.07
CA VAL A 190 3.24 -11.44 2.46
C VAL A 190 3.14 -9.92 2.57
N PRO A 191 1.98 -9.37 2.97
CA PRO A 191 1.84 -7.95 3.23
C PRO A 191 2.65 -7.55 4.46
N GLN A 192 3.35 -6.43 4.36
CA GLN A 192 4.27 -5.86 5.35
C GLN A 192 4.02 -4.36 5.46
N TYR A 193 2.76 -3.96 5.39
CA TYR A 193 2.33 -2.57 5.36
C TYR A 193 1.10 -2.34 6.23
N ARG A 194 0.83 -1.05 6.46
CA ARG A 194 -0.41 -0.54 7.05
C ARG A 194 -0.85 0.69 6.26
N ILE A 195 -2.16 0.86 6.13
CA ILE A 195 -2.75 2.12 5.66
C ILE A 195 -2.77 3.08 6.85
N THR A 196 -2.01 4.16 6.76
CA THR A 196 -1.80 5.12 7.84
C THR A 196 -2.35 6.48 7.42
N SER A 197 -2.99 7.18 8.36
CA SER A 197 -3.46 8.55 8.15
C SER A 197 -2.27 9.52 8.07
N ILE A 198 -2.20 10.30 6.99
CA ILE A 198 -1.16 11.32 6.80
C ILE A 198 -1.33 12.43 7.84
N PHE A 199 -2.55 12.95 8.01
CA PHE A 199 -2.92 13.85 9.10
C PHE A 199 -3.49 13.03 10.26
N PRO A 200 -2.78 12.90 11.41
CA PRO A 200 -3.26 12.15 12.56
C PRO A 200 -4.41 12.85 13.29
N TYR A 201 -5.37 12.08 13.81
CA TYR A 201 -6.55 12.62 14.51
C TYR A 201 -6.28 13.05 15.97
N TRP A 202 -5.15 12.63 16.54
CA TRP A 202 -4.82 12.78 17.95
C TRP A 202 -3.74 13.84 18.21
N LEU A 203 -3.40 14.69 17.24
CA LEU A 203 -2.39 15.73 17.41
C LEU A 203 -2.78 16.71 18.53
N ASP A 204 -1.90 16.86 19.52
CA ASP A 204 -2.05 17.85 20.59
C ASP A 204 -1.90 19.29 20.06
N GLN A 205 -2.47 20.27 20.78
CA GLN A 205 -2.51 21.67 20.36
C GLN A 205 -1.13 22.28 20.07
N ASP A 206 -0.09 21.82 20.78
CA ASP A 206 1.28 22.32 20.63
C ASP A 206 1.93 21.94 19.29
N ILE A 207 1.54 20.79 18.72
CA ILE A 207 2.12 20.24 17.47
C ILE A 207 1.17 20.53 16.29
N LEU A 208 -0.14 20.59 16.54
CA LEU A 208 -1.18 20.84 15.54
C LEU A 208 -0.89 22.08 14.70
N GLY A 209 -0.51 23.20 15.34
CA GLY A 209 -0.23 24.45 14.63
C GLY A 209 0.87 24.31 13.58
N SER A 210 1.90 23.49 13.85
CA SER A 210 3.00 23.26 12.90
C SER A 210 2.55 22.45 11.68
N PHE A 211 1.63 21.50 11.86
CA PHE A 211 1.06 20.70 10.78
C PHE A 211 0.09 21.52 9.93
N GLU A 212 -0.75 22.33 10.55
CA GLU A 212 -1.73 23.18 9.86
C GLU A 212 -1.09 24.28 9.01
N ILE A 213 0.12 24.74 9.37
CA ILE A 213 0.92 25.65 8.53
C ILE A 213 1.23 25.02 7.17
N ILE A 214 1.54 23.72 7.12
CA ILE A 214 1.85 23.02 5.87
C ILE A 214 0.56 22.72 5.11
N LYS A 215 -0.43 22.12 5.78
CA LYS A 215 -1.75 21.85 5.21
C LYS A 215 -2.76 21.76 6.34
N LYS A 216 -3.84 22.54 6.20
CA LYS A 216 -4.98 22.51 7.12
C LYS A 216 -5.54 21.09 7.27
N ALA A 217 -6.04 20.78 8.46
CA ALA A 217 -6.72 19.53 8.72
C ALA A 217 -7.81 19.27 7.65
N PRO A 218 -7.87 18.06 7.08
CA PRO A 218 -8.91 17.72 6.12
C PRO A 218 -10.28 17.76 6.81
N LYS A 219 -11.33 18.09 6.05
CA LYS A 219 -12.71 18.12 6.57
C LYS A 219 -13.16 16.75 7.10
N GLU A 220 -12.68 15.69 6.46
CA GLU A 220 -12.92 14.30 6.83
C GLU A 220 -11.57 13.61 7.01
N LEU A 221 -11.27 13.23 8.25
CA LEU A 221 -9.97 12.63 8.62
C LEU A 221 -9.81 11.21 8.07
N ASP A 222 -10.92 10.51 7.80
CA ASP A 222 -10.93 9.15 7.28
C ASP A 222 -11.02 9.10 5.73
N ALA A 223 -10.98 10.25 5.06
CA ALA A 223 -10.97 10.30 3.60
C ALA A 223 -9.73 9.62 3.02
N ASP A 224 -9.88 8.98 1.85
CA ASP A 224 -8.78 8.28 1.17
C ASP A 224 -7.62 9.22 0.81
N ASP A 225 -7.90 10.49 0.54
CA ASP A 225 -6.90 11.55 0.33
C ASP A 225 -5.99 11.78 1.55
N ASN A 226 -6.43 11.37 2.74
CA ASN A 226 -5.66 11.42 3.97
C ASN A 226 -4.99 10.08 4.31
N LYS A 227 -5.05 9.07 3.45
CA LYS A 227 -4.50 7.73 3.71
C LYS A 227 -3.32 7.41 2.80
N ILE A 228 -2.30 6.74 3.32
CA ILE A 228 -1.14 6.28 2.57
C ILE A 228 -0.60 4.96 3.10
N SER A 229 -0.03 4.12 2.22
CA SER A 229 0.59 2.87 2.63
C SER A 229 2.03 3.06 3.13
N LEU A 230 2.31 2.63 4.36
CA LEU A 230 3.64 2.60 4.96
C LEU A 230 4.04 1.18 5.35
N CYS A 231 5.34 0.88 5.44
CA CYS A 231 5.76 -0.38 6.05
C CYS A 231 5.44 -0.37 7.56
N LEU A 232 5.27 -1.55 8.17
CA LEU A 232 4.87 -1.67 9.58
C LEU A 232 5.73 -0.83 10.54
N ASN A 233 7.05 -0.77 10.32
CA ASN A 233 7.97 -0.01 11.17
C ASN A 233 7.74 1.51 11.05
N CYS A 234 7.63 2.02 9.82
CA CYS A 234 7.40 3.43 9.58
C CYS A 234 6.01 3.86 10.03
N ALA A 235 4.99 3.03 9.79
CA ALA A 235 3.63 3.25 10.31
C ALA A 235 3.64 3.36 11.84
N ASN A 236 4.23 2.38 12.54
CA ASN A 236 4.32 2.38 13.99
C ASN A 236 5.09 3.60 14.54
N SER A 237 6.15 4.05 13.86
CA SER A 237 6.92 5.23 14.27
C SER A 237 6.10 6.50 14.10
N TYR A 238 5.54 6.69 12.91
CA TYR A 238 4.77 7.86 12.55
C TYR A 238 3.48 8.01 13.38
N GLU A 239 2.79 6.90 13.66
CA GLU A 239 1.58 6.88 14.49
C GLU A 239 1.86 7.14 15.98
N LYS A 240 3.11 7.07 16.43
CA LYS A 240 3.49 7.39 17.83
C LYS A 240 4.10 8.78 17.96
N ALA A 241 4.90 9.19 16.98
CA ALA A 241 5.63 10.44 17.00
C ALA A 241 5.82 10.95 15.57
N PRO A 242 4.79 11.57 14.96
CA PRO A 242 4.87 12.07 13.59
C PRO A 242 5.79 13.29 13.52
N GLU A 243 6.81 13.23 12.65
CA GLU A 243 7.68 14.38 12.39
C GLU A 243 7.17 15.24 11.24
N ILE A 244 7.46 16.54 11.29
CA ILE A 244 7.02 17.53 10.29
C ILE A 244 7.59 17.22 8.90
N ASP A 245 8.84 16.77 8.82
CA ASP A 245 9.49 16.42 7.55
C ASP A 245 8.85 15.17 6.92
N GLU A 246 8.59 14.14 7.74
CA GLU A 246 7.87 12.94 7.31
C GLU A 246 6.47 13.30 6.80
N TYR A 247 5.72 14.12 7.54
CA TYR A 247 4.40 14.59 7.15
C TYR A 247 4.41 15.33 5.80
N SER A 248 5.33 16.28 5.63
CA SER A 248 5.51 17.02 4.38
C SER A 248 5.81 16.09 3.20
N LYS A 249 6.68 15.10 3.40
CA LYS A 249 7.04 14.10 2.39
C LYS A 249 5.84 13.22 2.00
N LEU A 250 5.08 12.74 2.98
CA LEU A 250 3.88 11.92 2.73
C LEU A 250 2.80 12.71 1.97
N LEU A 251 2.57 13.97 2.34
CA LEU A 251 1.65 14.85 1.62
C LEU A 251 2.06 15.07 0.17
N LYS A 252 3.35 15.33 -0.08
CA LYS A 252 3.87 15.52 -1.44
C LYS A 252 3.61 14.28 -2.30
N ILE A 253 3.96 13.10 -1.79
CA ILE A 253 3.77 11.83 -2.50
C ILE A 253 2.28 11.56 -2.77
N LYS A 254 1.41 11.78 -1.78
CA LYS A 254 -0.03 11.61 -1.97
C LYS A 254 -0.59 12.57 -3.02
N LYS A 255 -0.19 13.84 -2.98
CA LYS A 255 -0.58 14.85 -3.98
C LYS A 255 -0.13 14.47 -5.39
N GLU A 256 1.11 14.00 -5.54
CA GLU A 256 1.63 13.54 -6.82
C GLU A 256 0.87 12.33 -7.37
N ALA A 257 0.45 11.41 -6.49
CA ALA A 257 -0.34 10.24 -6.87
C ALA A 257 -1.75 10.62 -7.33
N ILE A 258 -2.44 11.50 -6.58
CA ILE A 258 -3.77 12.03 -6.96
C ILE A 258 -3.68 12.77 -8.31
N ASN A 259 -2.71 13.69 -8.45
CA ASN A 259 -2.52 14.45 -9.69
C ASN A 259 -2.27 13.53 -10.89
N ARG A 260 -1.55 12.41 -10.69
CA ARG A 260 -1.30 11.43 -11.75
C ARG A 260 -2.59 10.73 -12.17
N PHE A 261 -3.38 10.26 -11.21
CA PHE A 261 -4.66 9.59 -11.47
C PHE A 261 -5.64 10.52 -12.19
N ASP A 262 -5.77 11.77 -11.72
CA ASP A 262 -6.64 12.75 -12.36
C ASP A 262 -6.19 13.12 -13.77
N LEU A 263 -4.87 13.23 -13.98
CA LEU A 263 -4.32 13.46 -15.31
C LEU A 263 -4.61 12.28 -16.25
N GLU A 264 -4.35 11.04 -15.82
CA GLU A 264 -4.67 9.84 -16.60
C GLU A 264 -6.15 9.85 -17.02
N ASN A 265 -7.07 10.11 -16.08
CA ASN A 265 -8.51 10.18 -16.36
C ASN A 265 -8.89 11.28 -17.37
N GLN A 266 -8.22 12.44 -17.34
CA GLN A 266 -8.48 13.52 -18.30
C GLN A 266 -7.92 13.23 -19.70
N LEU A 267 -6.92 12.34 -19.80
CA LEU A 267 -6.28 11.99 -21.06
C LEU A 267 -6.97 10.81 -21.77
N ILE A 268 -7.67 9.92 -21.06
CA ILE A 268 -8.35 8.72 -21.63
C ILE A 268 -9.30 9.03 -22.81
N GLY A 269 -9.87 10.24 -22.86
CA GLY A 269 -10.79 10.65 -23.93
C GLY A 269 -10.13 11.38 -25.12
N ILE A 270 -8.81 11.61 -25.08
CA ILE A 270 -8.09 12.27 -26.16
C ILE A 270 -7.53 11.17 -27.06
N ASN A 271 -8.21 10.94 -28.18
CA ASN A 271 -7.69 10.06 -29.21
C ASN A 271 -6.56 10.78 -29.97
N LEU A 272 -5.66 9.97 -30.51
CA LEU A 272 -4.66 10.41 -31.47
C LEU A 272 -4.86 9.56 -32.71
N GLU A 273 -4.82 10.17 -33.89
CA GLU A 273 -4.95 9.44 -35.15
C GLU A 273 -3.99 8.23 -35.22
N HIS A 274 -4.50 7.08 -35.65
CA HIS A 274 -3.76 5.82 -35.65
C HIS A 274 -2.51 5.89 -36.56
N GLU A 275 -2.57 6.73 -37.57
CA GLU A 275 -1.51 6.98 -38.52
C GLU A 275 -0.29 7.66 -37.87
N VAL A 276 -0.46 8.36 -36.75
CA VAL A 276 0.67 8.85 -35.92
C VAL A 276 1.50 7.66 -35.39
N ALA A 277 0.87 6.51 -35.13
CA ALA A 277 1.60 5.28 -34.80
C ALA A 277 2.55 4.87 -35.94
N GLN A 278 2.14 5.05 -37.20
CA GLN A 278 2.98 4.71 -38.35
C GLN A 278 4.23 5.61 -38.41
N VAL A 279 4.09 6.90 -38.07
CA VAL A 279 5.21 7.83 -37.99
C VAL A 279 6.20 7.40 -36.89
N VAL A 280 5.69 7.06 -35.71
CA VAL A 280 6.51 6.57 -34.58
C VAL A 280 7.24 5.27 -34.94
N GLU A 281 6.56 4.30 -35.56
CA GLU A 281 7.19 3.04 -35.99
C GLU A 281 8.27 3.27 -37.05
N LYS A 282 8.02 4.13 -38.04
CA LYS A 282 9.03 4.45 -39.05
C LYS A 282 10.29 5.03 -38.40
N ILE A 283 10.14 5.93 -37.43
CA ILE A 283 11.27 6.52 -36.70
C ILE A 283 12.02 5.46 -35.90
N ALA A 284 11.30 4.58 -35.21
CA ALA A 284 11.91 3.53 -34.41
C ALA A 284 12.72 2.52 -35.24
N ASN A 285 12.31 2.29 -36.49
CA ASN A 285 12.95 1.34 -37.40
C ASN A 285 13.99 2.00 -38.35
N LEU A 286 14.36 3.27 -38.14
CA LEU A 286 15.41 3.91 -38.92
C LEU A 286 16.76 3.22 -38.66
N HIS A 287 17.30 2.58 -39.69
CA HIS A 287 18.65 2.01 -39.67
C HIS A 287 19.68 2.99 -40.27
N GLN A 288 20.93 2.89 -39.83
CA GLN A 288 22.05 3.77 -40.21
C GLN A 288 22.27 3.94 -41.73
N GLN A 289 21.75 3.04 -42.57
CA GLN A 289 21.96 3.02 -44.03
C GLN A 289 21.03 3.94 -44.83
N SER A 290 20.01 4.57 -44.23
CA SER A 290 19.12 5.51 -44.94
C SER A 290 19.62 6.98 -44.89
N THR A 291 20.91 7.18 -44.65
CA THR A 291 21.52 8.47 -44.29
C THR A 291 22.17 9.24 -45.45
N ASP A 292 22.31 8.62 -46.62
CA ASP A 292 23.11 9.19 -47.72
C ASP A 292 22.41 10.31 -48.53
N ASP A 293 21.09 10.53 -48.34
CA ASP A 293 20.28 11.47 -49.15
C ASP A 293 19.60 12.61 -48.37
N ILE A 294 19.93 12.82 -47.08
CA ILE A 294 19.30 13.87 -46.28
C ILE A 294 20.17 15.13 -46.28
N ASP A 295 19.88 16.05 -47.21
CA ASP A 295 20.40 17.42 -47.19
C ASP A 295 19.94 18.12 -45.90
N LEU A 296 20.83 18.14 -44.89
CA LEU A 296 20.65 18.84 -43.62
C LEU A 296 20.76 20.36 -43.84
N VAL A 297 19.64 20.98 -44.21
CA VAL A 297 19.54 22.44 -44.34
C VAL A 297 18.77 23.00 -43.13
N MET A 298 19.48 23.41 -42.05
CA MET A 298 19.49 24.80 -41.51
C MET A 298 19.71 25.07 -40.01
N ASN A 299 20.23 26.30 -39.83
CA ASN A 299 20.47 27.24 -38.73
C ASN A 299 20.33 26.86 -37.23
N PRO A 300 21.42 26.90 -36.42
CA PRO A 300 21.47 26.43 -35.02
C PRO A 300 21.01 27.44 -33.94
N VAL A 301 20.20 28.45 -34.28
CA VAL A 301 20.05 29.65 -33.44
C VAL A 301 19.02 29.48 -32.30
N SER A 302 17.91 28.76 -32.49
CA SER A 302 16.79 28.76 -31.53
C SER A 302 16.99 27.93 -30.25
N VAL A 303 17.83 26.89 -30.27
CA VAL A 303 18.08 26.01 -29.11
C VAL A 303 19.09 26.62 -28.13
N LYS A 304 19.98 27.49 -28.63
CA LYS A 304 20.94 28.22 -27.79
C LYS A 304 20.27 29.26 -26.90
N GLU A 305 19.19 29.86 -27.36
CA GLU A 305 18.49 30.94 -26.66
C GLU A 305 17.60 30.45 -25.51
N LYS A 306 17.09 29.20 -25.58
CA LYS A 306 16.10 28.69 -24.62
C LYS A 306 16.69 27.90 -23.44
N LEU A 307 17.92 27.37 -23.54
CA LEU A 307 18.56 26.51 -22.52
C LEU A 307 20.07 26.80 -22.36
N PRO A 308 20.47 27.96 -21.80
CA PRO A 308 21.86 28.40 -21.82
C PRO A 308 22.83 27.65 -20.88
N GLN A 309 22.34 26.87 -19.90
CA GLN A 309 23.20 26.31 -18.83
C GLN A 309 23.32 24.77 -18.79
N ASN A 310 22.81 24.01 -19.77
CA ASN A 310 22.88 22.55 -19.72
C ASN A 310 23.41 21.95 -21.04
N TYR A 311 24.73 22.04 -21.24
CA TYR A 311 25.42 21.69 -22.49
C TYR A 311 25.22 20.23 -22.92
N LEU A 312 25.15 19.27 -21.98
CA LEU A 312 24.92 17.85 -22.28
C LEU A 312 23.50 17.62 -22.79
N LEU A 313 22.50 18.16 -22.09
CA LEU A 313 21.09 18.09 -22.49
C LEU A 313 20.86 18.82 -23.82
N GLN A 314 21.50 19.98 -24.01
CA GLN A 314 21.46 20.74 -25.25
C GLN A 314 22.03 19.93 -26.42
N ARG A 315 23.18 19.26 -26.24
CA ARG A 315 23.82 18.45 -27.29
C ARG A 315 23.02 17.18 -27.62
N GLU A 316 22.42 16.54 -26.62
CA GLU A 316 21.56 15.37 -26.79
C GLU A 316 20.27 15.74 -27.55
N ILE A 317 19.60 16.82 -27.13
CA ILE A 317 18.39 17.33 -27.78
C ILE A 317 18.70 17.84 -29.19
N THR A 318 19.76 18.62 -29.40
CA THR A 318 20.06 19.21 -30.73
C THR A 318 20.35 18.14 -31.77
N ASN A 319 21.10 17.10 -31.42
CA ASN A 319 21.44 16.02 -32.37
C ASN A 319 20.25 15.09 -32.66
N GLN A 320 19.38 14.83 -31.68
CA GLN A 320 18.19 13.99 -31.89
C GLN A 320 17.09 14.77 -32.62
N VAL A 321 16.81 16.01 -32.23
CA VAL A 321 15.74 16.83 -32.83
C VAL A 321 16.05 17.15 -34.29
N GLN A 322 17.29 17.51 -34.66
CA GLN A 322 17.62 17.87 -36.05
C GLN A 322 17.52 16.70 -37.04
N TYR A 323 17.89 15.49 -36.63
CA TYR A 323 17.86 14.30 -37.49
C TYR A 323 16.43 13.78 -37.71
N TYR A 324 15.64 13.70 -36.64
CA TYR A 324 14.29 13.15 -36.74
C TYR A 324 13.26 14.16 -37.23
N TYR A 325 13.46 15.47 -37.05
CA TYR A 325 12.50 16.50 -37.46
C TYR A 325 12.15 16.44 -38.96
N ASN A 326 13.16 16.41 -39.84
CA ASN A 326 12.93 16.37 -41.29
C ASN A 326 12.25 15.07 -41.73
N ILE A 327 12.59 13.96 -41.08
CA ILE A 327 11.99 12.66 -41.35
C ILE A 327 10.53 12.67 -40.91
N ILE A 328 10.25 13.09 -39.67
CA ILE A 328 8.90 13.23 -39.12
C ILE A 328 8.03 14.11 -40.04
N ASN A 329 8.53 15.29 -40.43
CA ASN A 329 7.80 16.22 -41.29
C ASN A 329 7.45 15.59 -42.65
N ARG A 330 8.42 14.90 -43.26
CA ARG A 330 8.21 14.22 -44.55
C ARG A 330 7.17 13.11 -44.42
N GLU A 331 7.21 12.33 -43.33
CA GLU A 331 6.23 11.26 -43.12
C GLU A 331 4.81 11.82 -42.92
N PHE A 332 4.62 12.91 -42.17
CA PHE A 332 3.32 13.58 -42.05
C PHE A 332 2.81 14.13 -43.38
N ILE A 333 3.68 14.75 -44.21
CA ILE A 333 3.31 15.20 -45.56
C ILE A 333 2.89 14.03 -46.45
N ASN A 334 3.59 12.90 -46.36
CA ASN A 334 3.26 11.70 -47.13
C ASN A 334 1.91 11.14 -46.70
N LEU A 335 1.68 10.98 -45.40
CA LEU A 335 0.43 10.46 -44.85
C LEU A 335 -0.78 11.36 -45.16
N SER A 336 -0.61 12.69 -45.13
CA SER A 336 -1.66 13.62 -45.56
C SER A 336 -2.06 13.42 -47.03
N ARG A 337 -1.12 13.01 -47.89
CA ARG A 337 -1.40 12.72 -49.31
C ARG A 337 -1.99 11.34 -49.54
N THR A 338 -1.58 10.32 -48.78
CA THR A 338 -1.95 8.92 -49.01
C THR A 338 -3.18 8.48 -48.22
N ASP A 339 -3.28 8.92 -46.98
CA ASP A 339 -4.24 8.44 -45.99
C ASP A 339 -5.25 9.53 -45.58
N GLY A 340 -5.06 10.76 -46.06
CA GLY A 340 -6.02 11.86 -45.88
C GLY A 340 -5.99 12.50 -44.50
N ILE A 341 -4.92 12.31 -43.73
CA ILE A 341 -4.71 12.96 -42.43
C ILE A 341 -4.72 14.48 -42.57
N GLU A 342 -5.45 15.12 -41.66
CA GLU A 342 -5.38 16.55 -41.43
C GLU A 342 -4.37 16.85 -40.31
N PHE A 343 -3.16 17.27 -40.70
CA PHE A 343 -2.08 17.56 -39.75
C PHE A 343 -2.49 18.59 -38.68
N ASP A 344 -3.36 19.54 -39.02
CA ASP A 344 -3.88 20.54 -38.10
C ASP A 344 -4.76 19.91 -37.01
N GLU A 345 -5.54 18.87 -37.32
CA GLU A 345 -6.35 18.14 -36.33
C GLU A 345 -5.44 17.42 -35.32
N VAL A 346 -4.39 16.76 -35.79
CA VAL A 346 -3.38 16.11 -34.93
C VAL A 346 -2.67 17.14 -34.03
N CYS A 347 -2.31 18.31 -34.56
CA CYS A 347 -1.74 19.39 -33.76
C CYS A 347 -2.71 19.84 -32.65
N GLU A 348 -4.00 19.97 -32.93
CA GLU A 348 -5.01 20.37 -31.94
C GLU A 348 -5.23 19.28 -30.87
N GLU A 349 -5.20 18.01 -31.23
CA GLU A 349 -5.26 16.89 -30.26
C GLU A 349 -4.07 16.92 -29.29
N VAL A 350 -2.85 17.07 -29.83
CA VAL A 350 -1.62 17.16 -29.03
C VAL A 350 -1.63 18.42 -28.17
N ARG A 351 -2.12 19.55 -28.70
CA ARG A 351 -2.29 20.80 -27.95
C ARG A 351 -3.28 20.63 -26.81
N PHE A 352 -4.41 19.99 -27.06
CA PHE A 352 -5.43 19.74 -26.05
C PHE A 352 -4.89 18.87 -24.92
N ALA A 353 -4.16 17.79 -25.23
CA ALA A 353 -3.49 16.95 -24.25
C ALA A 353 -2.49 17.75 -23.42
N PHE A 354 -1.66 18.59 -24.05
CA PHE A 354 -0.71 19.43 -23.34
C PHE A 354 -1.38 20.42 -22.39
N ILE A 355 -2.49 21.05 -22.80
CA ILE A 355 -3.28 21.95 -21.94
C ILE A 355 -3.76 21.20 -20.68
N LYS A 356 -4.10 19.91 -20.79
CA LYS A 356 -4.42 19.09 -19.61
C LYS A 356 -3.18 18.86 -18.75
N VAL A 357 -2.08 18.40 -19.34
CA VAL A 357 -0.82 18.12 -18.62
C VAL A 357 -0.32 19.34 -17.84
N LYS A 358 -0.37 20.54 -18.43
CA LYS A 358 0.05 21.81 -17.82
C LYS A 358 -0.71 22.15 -16.53
N LYS A 359 -1.94 21.64 -16.35
CA LYS A 359 -2.73 21.86 -15.12
C LYS A 359 -2.24 21.03 -13.93
N PHE A 360 -1.55 19.92 -14.19
CA PHE A 360 -1.16 18.94 -13.16
C PHE A 360 0.34 18.85 -12.92
N LYS A 361 1.16 19.28 -13.89
CA LYS A 361 2.64 19.22 -13.84
C LYS A 361 3.23 20.62 -13.80
N GLU A 362 4.11 20.87 -12.85
CA GLU A 362 4.64 22.20 -12.56
C GLU A 362 5.85 22.52 -13.45
N THR A 363 6.74 21.56 -13.66
CA THR A 363 7.99 21.76 -14.42
C THR A 363 7.82 21.40 -15.91
N LYS A 364 8.63 22.03 -16.78
CA LYS A 364 8.60 21.76 -18.22
C LYS A 364 9.07 20.34 -18.53
N GLU A 365 10.02 19.85 -17.75
CA GLU A 365 10.54 18.48 -17.83
C GLU A 365 9.45 17.46 -17.51
N GLU A 366 8.69 17.64 -16.42
CA GLU A 366 7.57 16.78 -16.07
C GLU A 366 6.45 16.84 -17.11
N GLN A 367 6.18 18.02 -17.66
CA GLN A 367 5.18 18.19 -18.72
C GLN A 367 5.59 17.44 -19.98
N PHE A 368 6.87 17.53 -20.38
CA PHE A 368 7.38 16.83 -21.56
C PHE A 368 7.32 15.30 -21.38
N GLU A 369 7.81 14.76 -20.27
CA GLU A 369 7.77 13.32 -20.03
C GLU A 369 6.32 12.80 -19.93
N ALA A 370 5.40 13.56 -19.34
CA ALA A 370 3.97 13.20 -19.32
C ALA A 370 3.34 13.18 -20.71
N MET A 371 3.74 14.08 -21.62
CA MET A 371 3.30 14.05 -23.02
C MET A 371 3.85 12.83 -23.77
N VAL A 372 5.09 12.45 -23.51
CA VAL A 372 5.70 11.24 -24.07
C VAL A 372 4.96 9.99 -23.59
N ASP A 373 4.69 9.89 -22.29
CA ASP A 373 3.95 8.76 -21.70
C ASP A 373 2.54 8.68 -22.27
N TRP A 374 1.84 9.81 -22.42
CA TRP A 374 0.53 9.89 -23.07
C TRP A 374 0.59 9.38 -24.51
N MET A 375 1.51 9.89 -25.33
CA MET A 375 1.65 9.48 -26.74
C MET A 375 1.95 7.98 -26.86
N GLN A 376 2.83 7.47 -26.01
CA GLN A 376 3.17 6.05 -25.98
C GLN A 376 1.95 5.18 -25.63
N GLN A 377 1.18 5.57 -24.62
CA GLN A 377 -0.01 4.83 -24.19
C GLN A 377 -1.15 4.89 -25.21
N THR A 378 -1.45 6.07 -25.75
CA THR A 378 -2.53 6.28 -26.73
C THR A 378 -2.28 5.48 -28.01
N LEU A 379 -1.01 5.37 -28.43
CA LEU A 379 -0.62 4.61 -29.62
C LEU A 379 -0.33 3.12 -29.33
N GLY A 380 -0.45 2.67 -28.06
CA GLY A 380 -0.29 1.27 -27.69
C GLY A 380 1.14 0.73 -27.77
N PHE A 381 2.15 1.59 -27.60
CA PHE A 381 3.55 1.21 -27.71
C PHE A 381 4.20 0.76 -26.38
N TYR A 382 5.16 -0.17 -26.47
CA TYR A 382 5.98 -0.63 -25.35
C TYR A 382 7.30 0.15 -25.25
N ASP A 383 8.10 -0.10 -24.20
CA ASP A 383 9.31 0.68 -23.84
C ASP A 383 10.34 0.83 -24.97
N ASP A 384 10.38 -0.09 -25.92
CA ASP A 384 11.32 -0.10 -27.06
C ASP A 384 11.04 1.01 -28.09
N ARG A 385 9.88 1.66 -28.04
CA ARG A 385 9.50 2.79 -28.92
C ARG A 385 9.54 4.14 -28.22
N ARG A 386 9.88 4.18 -26.93
CA ARG A 386 9.85 5.42 -26.13
C ARG A 386 10.72 6.53 -26.69
N LEU A 387 11.89 6.20 -27.26
CA LEU A 387 12.77 7.17 -27.92
C LEU A 387 12.13 7.78 -29.16
N ALA A 388 11.41 6.99 -29.96
CA ALA A 388 10.67 7.50 -31.11
C ALA A 388 9.51 8.41 -30.67
N CYS A 389 8.76 8.03 -29.64
CA CYS A 389 7.73 8.88 -29.03
C CYS A 389 8.31 10.22 -28.52
N LYS A 390 9.50 10.19 -27.91
CA LYS A 390 10.24 11.42 -27.53
C LYS A 390 10.50 12.32 -28.73
N CYS A 391 11.00 11.75 -29.83
CA CYS A 391 11.29 12.51 -31.04
C CYS A 391 10.03 13.14 -31.66
N VAL A 392 8.94 12.38 -31.75
CA VAL A 392 7.66 12.87 -32.28
C VAL A 392 7.06 13.93 -31.36
N THR A 393 7.11 13.73 -30.04
CA THR A 393 6.67 14.75 -29.07
C THR A 393 7.48 16.04 -29.23
N SER A 394 8.81 15.95 -29.36
CA SER A 394 9.69 17.11 -29.62
C SER A 394 9.35 17.84 -30.93
N PHE A 395 8.93 17.10 -31.97
CA PHE A 395 8.46 17.71 -33.21
C PHE A 395 7.19 18.56 -33.00
N PHE A 396 6.18 18.04 -32.28
CA PHE A 396 4.97 18.80 -31.98
C PHE A 396 5.22 19.98 -31.03
N VAL A 397 6.12 19.82 -30.06
CA VAL A 397 6.62 20.91 -29.19
C VAL A 397 7.16 22.08 -30.03
N GLN A 398 7.92 21.76 -31.07
CA GLN A 398 8.58 22.73 -31.93
C GLN A 398 7.61 23.37 -32.93
N ASN A 399 6.65 22.60 -33.46
CA ASN A 399 5.82 23.03 -34.59
C ASN A 399 4.46 23.61 -34.25
N CYS A 400 3.76 23.11 -33.22
CA CYS A 400 2.39 23.61 -32.96
C CYS A 400 2.34 24.68 -31.85
N GLU A 401 3.43 25.41 -31.59
CA GLU A 401 3.56 26.41 -30.50
C GLU A 401 3.04 25.91 -29.12
N VAL A 402 2.99 24.58 -28.93
CA VAL A 402 2.25 23.93 -27.85
C VAL A 402 2.74 24.39 -26.47
N PHE A 403 4.02 24.78 -26.40
CA PHE A 403 4.74 25.23 -25.22
C PHE A 403 4.98 26.74 -25.36
N GLU A 404 3.92 27.54 -25.27
CA GLU A 404 4.00 29.01 -25.39
C GLU A 404 5.22 29.61 -24.66
N GLN A 405 5.88 30.53 -25.35
CA GLN A 405 6.98 31.34 -24.82
C GLN A 405 6.50 32.08 -23.57
N ASN A 406 7.37 32.14 -22.55
CA ASN A 406 7.14 32.88 -21.32
C ASN A 406 6.58 34.27 -21.65
N ALA A 407 5.34 34.55 -21.24
CA ALA A 407 4.91 35.92 -21.03
C ALA A 407 5.80 36.49 -19.91
N ILE A 408 6.78 37.29 -20.33
CA ILE A 408 7.53 38.17 -19.44
C ILE A 408 6.53 39.22 -18.97
N ALA A 409 6.29 39.24 -17.65
CA ALA A 409 5.82 40.42 -16.93
C ALA A 409 6.77 40.63 -15.74
#